data_AF-A0A2D5TG21-F1
#
_entry.id   AF-A0A2D5TG21-F1
#
_cell.length_a   1.000
_cell.length_b   1.000
_cell.length_c   1.000
_cell.angle_alpha   90.00
_cell.angle_beta   90.00
_cell.angle_gamma   90.00
#
_symmetry.space_group_name_H-M   'P 1'
#
loop_
_entity.id
_entity.type
_entity.pdbx_description
1 polymer ?
#
loop_
_entity_poly.entity_id
_entity_poly.type
_entity_poly.pdbx_seq_one_letter_code
_entity_poly.pdbx_strand_id
1 'polypeptide(L)'
;MAKRVNLRVEHKSKKGGLTQKGRDHYNRKTGSNLKAPVTEKNPKGKRAARRRSFCARMKGAKGPMKDSKGRPTRKALALRRWRC
;
A
#
# COMPACT_ATOMS: atom_id res chain seq x y z
N MET A 1 16.54 12.51 -8.04
CA MET A 1 16.78 11.15 -7.49
C MET A 1 15.85 10.91 -6.31
N ALA A 2 15.06 9.83 -6.29
CA ALA A 2 14.15 9.58 -5.17
C ALA A 2 14.96 9.27 -3.90
N LYS A 3 14.79 10.06 -2.82
CA LYS A 3 15.44 9.80 -1.53
C LYS A 3 15.11 8.37 -1.09
N ARG A 4 16.14 7.53 -0.94
CA ARG A 4 15.98 6.13 -0.52
C ARG A 4 15.56 6.11 0.96
N VAL A 5 14.29 5.81 1.23
CA VAL A 5 13.76 5.75 2.59
C VAL A 5 14.03 4.37 3.19
N ASN A 6 14.86 4.30 4.23
CA ASN A 6 15.08 3.06 4.98
C ASN A 6 13.88 2.75 5.87
N LEU A 7 13.17 1.66 5.57
CA LEU A 7 11.98 1.22 6.31
C LEU A 7 12.31 0.03 7.23
N ARG A 8 12.13 0.22 8.54
CA ARG A 8 12.24 -0.82 9.57
C ARG A 8 11.04 -1.78 9.54
N VAL A 9 11.14 -2.89 10.27
CA VAL A 9 10.06 -3.88 10.39
C VAL A 9 8.78 -3.24 10.95
N GLU A 10 8.89 -2.39 11.97
CA GLU A 10 7.78 -1.63 12.58
C GLU A 10 7.06 -0.68 11.59
N HIS A 11 7.73 -0.27 10.50
CA HIS A 11 7.14 0.58 9.47
C HIS A 11 6.29 -0.23 8.48
N LYS A 12 6.41 -1.56 8.46
CA LYS A 12 5.76 -2.46 7.50
C LYS A 12 4.65 -3.25 8.18
N SER A 13 3.46 -3.26 7.58
CA SER A 13 2.34 -4.05 8.10
C SER A 13 2.34 -5.47 7.55
N LYS A 14 2.14 -6.47 8.42
CA LYS A 14 1.89 -7.87 8.04
C LYS A 14 0.66 -8.01 7.14
N LYS A 15 -0.34 -7.14 7.30
CA LYS A 15 -1.59 -7.12 6.51
C LYS A 15 -1.44 -6.44 5.13
N GLY A 16 -0.26 -5.93 4.79
CA GLY A 16 0.01 -5.22 3.53
C GLY A 16 0.26 -3.71 3.75
N GLY A 17 1.14 -3.12 2.94
CA GLY A 17 1.49 -1.69 3.00
C GLY A 17 2.30 -1.27 4.24
N LEU A 18 2.29 0.05 4.52
CA LEU A 18 2.97 0.68 5.65
C LEU A 18 2.04 0.85 6.87
N THR A 19 2.62 0.79 8.06
CA THR A 19 1.97 1.19 9.32
C THR A 19 1.77 2.72 9.36
N GLN A 20 1.09 3.24 10.39
CA GLN A 20 0.99 4.70 10.60
C GLN A 20 2.39 5.31 10.74
N LYS A 21 3.20 4.78 11.68
CA LYS A 21 4.62 5.14 11.84
C LYS A 21 5.40 5.09 10.53
N GLY A 22 5.19 4.04 9.72
CA GLY A 22 5.85 3.91 8.42
C GLY A 22 5.45 4.99 7.41
N ARG A 23 4.17 5.36 7.33
CA ARG A 23 3.71 6.46 6.47
C ARG A 23 4.27 7.80 6.95
N ASP A 24 4.25 8.04 8.25
CA ASP A 24 4.74 9.29 8.84
C ASP A 24 6.25 9.44 8.62
N HIS A 25 7.00 8.35 8.84
CA HIS A 25 8.43 8.30 8.55
C HIS A 25 8.71 8.57 7.07
N TYR A 26 7.97 7.93 6.17
CA TYR A 26 8.14 8.14 4.74
C TYR A 26 7.85 9.59 4.36
N ASN A 27 6.69 10.12 4.77
CA ASN A 27 6.27 11.50 4.50
C ASN A 27 7.28 12.52 5.03
N ARG A 28 7.79 12.34 6.25
CA ARG A 28 8.82 13.21 6.82
C ARG A 28 10.14 13.16 6.03
N LYS A 29 10.55 12.00 5.52
CA LYS A 29 11.81 11.85 4.79
C LYS A 29 11.72 12.32 3.33
N THR A 30 10.55 12.22 2.70
CA THR A 30 10.36 12.51 1.28
C THR A 30 9.59 13.80 0.99
N GLY A 31 8.96 14.40 1.99
CA GLY A 31 7.98 15.48 1.79
C GLY A 31 6.66 15.02 1.16
N SER A 32 6.41 13.70 1.12
CA SER A 32 5.18 13.14 0.53
C SER A 32 3.98 13.24 1.47
N ASN A 33 2.79 12.96 0.93
CA ASN A 33 1.52 12.93 1.68
C ASN A 33 0.82 11.56 1.54
N LEU A 34 1.54 10.47 1.83
CA LEU A 34 1.00 9.12 1.77
C LEU A 34 -0.20 8.98 2.71
N LYS A 35 -1.32 8.53 2.15
CA LYS A 35 -2.55 8.25 2.90
C LYS A 35 -2.66 6.77 3.26
N ALA A 36 -3.45 6.51 4.30
CA ALA A 36 -3.81 5.14 4.69
C ALA A 36 -4.64 4.44 3.59
N PRO A 37 -4.56 3.10 3.50
CA PRO A 37 -5.43 2.32 2.62
C PRO A 37 -6.90 2.57 2.94
N VAL A 38 -7.75 2.50 1.91
CA VAL A 38 -9.21 2.50 2.07
C VAL A 38 -9.66 1.06 2.28
N THR A 39 -10.29 0.81 3.43
CA THR A 39 -10.51 -0.56 3.93
C THR A 39 -11.99 -0.90 4.11
N GLU A 40 -12.84 0.11 4.02
CA GLU A 40 -14.31 -0.05 4.00
C GLU A 40 -14.75 -0.88 2.80
N LYS A 41 -15.85 -1.63 2.94
CA LYS A 41 -16.46 -2.44 1.87
C LYS A 41 -16.99 -1.55 0.76
N ASN A 42 -17.80 -0.56 1.16
CA ASN A 42 -18.51 0.35 0.27
C ASN A 42 -18.15 1.80 0.63
N PRO A 43 -16.90 2.24 0.38
CA PRO A 43 -16.50 3.62 0.60
C PRO A 43 -17.29 4.53 -0.35
N LYS A 44 -17.65 5.72 0.13
CA LYS A 44 -18.32 6.76 -0.67
C LYS A 44 -17.40 7.98 -0.88
N GLY A 45 -17.76 8.85 -1.82
CA GLY A 45 -17.07 10.11 -2.09
C GLY A 45 -15.57 9.97 -2.37
N LYS A 46 -14.76 10.86 -1.78
CA LYS A 46 -13.30 10.94 -2.00
C LYS A 46 -12.57 9.63 -1.69
N ARG A 47 -13.03 8.84 -0.71
CA ARG A 47 -12.43 7.54 -0.37
C ARG A 47 -12.67 6.51 -1.46
N ALA A 48 -13.87 6.49 -2.05
CA ALA A 48 -14.20 5.62 -3.19
C ALA A 48 -13.30 5.93 -4.40
N ALA A 49 -13.16 7.21 -4.73
CA ALA A 49 -12.29 7.68 -5.81
C ALA A 49 -10.83 7.27 -5.58
N ARG A 50 -10.30 7.46 -4.36
CA ARG A 50 -8.94 7.05 -4.01
C ARG A 50 -8.73 5.54 -4.11
N ARG A 51 -9.70 4.73 -3.67
CA ARG A 51 -9.66 3.27 -3.83
C ARG A 51 -9.61 2.89 -5.31
N ARG A 52 -10.52 3.45 -6.13
CA ARG A 52 -10.58 3.19 -7.58
C ARG A 52 -9.26 3.52 -8.27
N SER A 53 -8.69 4.69 -7.99
CA SER A 53 -7.40 5.11 -8.53
C SER A 53 -6.26 4.16 -8.12
N PHE A 54 -6.18 3.79 -6.84
CA PHE A 54 -5.18 2.83 -6.38
C PHE A 54 -5.32 1.47 -7.06
N CYS A 55 -6.54 0.93 -7.13
CA CYS A 55 -6.78 -0.37 -7.78
C CYS A 55 -6.40 -0.34 -9.26
N ALA A 56 -6.75 0.71 -10.00
CA ALA A 56 -6.39 0.84 -11.41
C ALA A 56 -4.87 0.81 -11.61
N ARG A 57 -4.12 1.56 -10.79
CA ARG A 57 -2.65 1.63 -10.90
C ARG A 57 -1.97 0.34 -10.47
N MET A 58 -2.45 -0.31 -9.41
CA MET A 58 -1.76 -1.46 -8.81
C MET A 58 -2.18 -2.80 -9.38
N LYS A 59 -3.41 -2.95 -9.91
CA LYS A 59 -3.84 -4.20 -10.57
C LYS A 59 -3.04 -4.47 -11.84
N GLY A 60 -2.76 -3.43 -12.63
CA GLY A 60 -1.95 -3.54 -13.86
C GLY A 60 -0.44 -3.60 -13.64
N ALA A 61 0.05 -3.40 -12.40
CA ALA A 61 1.49 -3.47 -12.12
C ALA A 61 2.00 -4.89 -12.41
N LYS A 62 3.09 -5.06 -13.17
CA LYS A 62 3.70 -6.38 -13.41
C LYS A 62 4.24 -6.96 -12.11
N GLY A 63 4.23 -8.29 -11.99
CA GLY A 63 4.83 -9.03 -10.88
C GLY A 63 3.88 -10.04 -10.21
N PRO A 64 4.45 -11.07 -9.58
CA PRO A 64 3.70 -12.24 -9.14
C PRO A 64 2.82 -11.95 -7.92
N MET A 65 1.69 -12.64 -7.85
CA MET A 65 0.75 -12.55 -6.71
C MET A 65 1.10 -13.52 -5.59
N LYS A 66 1.85 -14.58 -5.90
CA LYS A 66 2.39 -15.55 -4.96
C LYS A 66 3.91 -15.60 -5.06
N ASP A 67 4.59 -15.86 -3.96
CA ASP A 67 6.02 -16.16 -3.96
C ASP A 67 6.28 -17.62 -4.36
N SER A 68 7.55 -18.02 -4.44
CA SER A 68 7.96 -19.39 -4.76
C SER A 68 7.48 -20.45 -3.76
N LYS A 69 7.03 -20.03 -2.57
CA LYS A 69 6.46 -20.90 -1.53
C LYS A 69 4.92 -20.84 -1.51
N GLY A 70 4.30 -20.25 -2.53
CA GLY A 70 2.85 -20.12 -2.66
C GLY A 70 2.21 -19.04 -1.77
N ARG A 71 2.98 -18.26 -1.01
CA ARG A 71 2.47 -17.25 -0.07
C ARG A 71 2.16 -15.94 -0.81
N PRO A 72 1.17 -15.15 -0.36
CA PRO A 72 0.84 -13.90 -1.03
C PRO A 72 2.01 -12.91 -0.97
N THR A 73 2.36 -12.32 -2.11
CA THR A 73 3.41 -11.29 -2.18
C THR A 73 2.97 -9.99 -1.50
N ARG A 74 3.90 -9.07 -1.29
CA ARG A 74 3.58 -7.72 -0.77
C ARG A 74 2.60 -6.98 -1.67
N LYS A 75 2.67 -7.18 -2.99
CA LYS A 75 1.69 -6.67 -3.96
C LYS A 75 0.31 -7.26 -3.71
N ALA A 76 0.20 -8.58 -3.58
CA ALA A 76 -1.08 -9.24 -3.31
C ALA A 76 -1.69 -8.80 -1.97
N LEU A 77 -0.88 -8.69 -0.92
CA LEU A 77 -1.33 -8.19 0.38
C LEU A 77 -1.82 -6.74 0.31
N ALA A 78 -1.14 -5.88 -0.47
CA ALA A 78 -1.57 -4.51 -0.67
C ALA A 78 -2.91 -4.44 -1.40
N LEU A 79 -3.07 -5.14 -2.53
CA LEU A 79 -4.34 -5.20 -3.27
C LEU A 79 -5.48 -5.68 -2.39
N ARG A 80 -5.28 -6.79 -1.66
CA ARG A 80 -6.25 -7.32 -0.69
C ARG A 80 -6.62 -6.29 0.38
N ARG A 81 -5.65 -5.55 0.92
CA ARG A 81 -5.89 -4.56 1.97
C ARG A 81 -6.75 -3.38 1.49
N TRP A 82 -6.55 -2.97 0.24
CA TRP A 82 -7.29 -1.90 -0.41
C TRP A 82 -8.64 -2.37 -1.00
N ARG A 83 -8.95 -3.67 -0.90
CA ARG A 83 -10.14 -4.31 -1.49
C ARG A 83 -10.22 -4.06 -2.99
N CYS A 84 -9.06 -4.15 -3.61
CA CYS A 84 -8.87 -4.41 -5.02
C CYS A 84 -8.86 -5.95 -5.19
#